data_AF-A0A257NBN7-F1
#
_entry.id   AF-A0A257NBN7-F1
#
_cell.length_a   1.000
_cell.length_b   1.000
_cell.length_c   1.000
_cell.angle_alpha   90.00
_cell.angle_beta   90.00
_cell.angle_gamma   90.00
#
_symmetry.space_group_name_H-M   'P 1'
#
loop_
_entity.id
_entity.type
_entity.pdbx_description
1 polymer ?
#
loop_
_entity_poly.entity_id
_entity_poly.type
_entity_poly.pdbx_seq_one_letter_code
_entity_poly.pdbx_strand_id
1 'polypeptide(L)' 'MIEWMFVPAAYFIGSISSAIIICRLMGLPDPREQGSGNPGAT' A
#
# COMPACT_ATOMS: atom_id res chain seq x y z
N MET A 1 8.54 24.88 11.46
CA MET A 1 9.16 24.51 10.16
C MET A 1 9.21 23.00 9.95
N ILE A 2 9.71 22.21 10.91
CA ILE A 2 9.74 20.73 10.81
C ILE A 2 8.35 20.11 10.59
N GLU A 3 7.29 20.71 11.13
CA GLU A 3 5.92 20.19 11.06
C GLU A 3 5.40 20.07 9.62
N TRP A 4 5.88 20.93 8.71
CA TRP A 4 5.54 20.85 7.29
C TRP A 4 6.06 19.58 6.63
N MET A 5 7.04 18.89 7.22
CA MET A 5 7.56 17.62 6.71
C MET A 5 6.64 16.43 7.03
N PHE A 6 5.75 16.55 8.02
CA PHE A 6 4.88 15.43 8.40
C PHE A 6 3.88 15.06 7.32
N VAL A 7 3.30 16.05 6.63
CA VAL A 7 2.33 15.81 5.55
C VAL A 7 2.94 15.04 4.38
N PRO A 8 4.06 15.48 3.76
CA PRO A 8 4.68 14.71 2.68
C PRO A 8 5.20 13.35 3.17
N ALA A 9 5.78 13.27 4.37
CA ALA A 9 6.24 11.99 4.92
C ALA A 9 5.09 10.99 5.08
N ALA A 10 3.97 11.42 5.67
CA ALA A 10 2.78 10.59 5.82
C ALA A 10 2.18 10.20 4.48
N TYR A 11 2.18 11.10 3.50
CA TYR A 11 1.71 10.80 2.13
C TYR A 11 2.57 9.72 1.48
N PHE A 12 3.90 9.84 1.54
CA PHE A 12 4.79 8.84 0.94
C PHE A 12 4.67 7.49 1.62
N ILE A 13 4.60 7.46 2.96
CA ILE A 13 4.45 6.21 3.73
C ILE A 13 3.08 5.58 3.47
N GLY A 14 2.00 6.37 3.50
CA GLY A 14 0.63 5.90 3.31
C GLY A 14 0.29 5.51 1.88
N SER A 15 1.04 6.00 0.88
CA SER A 15 0.85 5.63 -0.54
C SER A 15 1.35 4.22 -0.85
N ILE A 16 1.98 3.54 0.10
CA ILE A 16 2.49 2.19 -0.07
C ILE A 16 1.36 1.18 0.20
N SER A 17 1.02 0.36 -0.80
CA SER A 17 -0.01 -0.68 -0.65
C SER A 17 0.52 -1.91 0.08
N SER A 18 0.09 -2.09 1.33
CA SER A 18 0.45 -3.24 2.16
C SER A 18 0.03 -4.57 1.53
N ALA A 19 -1.14 -4.65 0.90
CA ALA A 19 -1.59 -5.90 0.25
C ALA A 19 -0.63 -6.34 -0.87
N ILE A 20 -0.20 -5.40 -1.72
CA ILE A 20 0.76 -5.71 -2.79
C ILE A 20 2.08 -6.19 -2.20
N ILE A 21 2.57 -5.55 -1.13
CA ILE A 21 3.81 -5.97 -0.46
C ILE A 21 3.67 -7.38 0.10
N ILE A 22 2.62 -7.65 0.86
CA ILE A 22 2.40 -8.94 1.51
C ILE A 22 2.23 -10.04 0.46
N CYS A 23 1.43 -9.81 -0.60
CA CYS A 23 1.30 -10.77 -1.68
C CYS A 23 2.65 -11.11 -2.32
N ARG A 24 3.50 -10.11 -2.59
CA ARG A 24 4.85 -10.36 -3.13
C ARG A 24 5.75 -11.11 -2.15
N LEU A 25 5.76 -10.74 -0.87
CA LEU A 25 6.57 -11.41 0.15
C LEU A 25 6.15 -12.86 0.39
N MET A 26 4.86 -13.16 0.26
CA MET A 26 4.30 -14.49 0.46
C MET A 26 4.22 -15.32 -0.83
N GLY A 27 4.62 -14.77 -1.98
CA GLY A 27 4.51 -15.46 -3.28
C GLY A 27 3.06 -15.69 -3.74
N LEU A 28 2.13 -14.85 -3.29
CA LEU A 28 0.72 -14.90 -3.69
C LEU A 28 0.51 -14.14 -5.02
N PRO A 29 -0.57 -14.45 -5.77
CA PRO A 29 -0.96 -13.70 -6.97
C PRO A 29 -1.18 -12.21 -6.67
N ASP A 30 -1.01 -11.36 -7.68
CA ASP A 30 -1.24 -9.92 -7.55
C ASP A 30 -2.71 -9.66 -7.18
N PRO A 31 -3.00 -8.95 -6.06
CA PRO A 31 -4.37 -8.74 -5.59
C PRO A 31 -5.21 -7.89 -6.57
N ARG A 32 -4.59 -7.21 -7.53
CA ARG A 32 -5.29 -6.44 -8.58
C ARG A 32 -5.88 -7.34 -9.66
N GLU A 33 -5.42 -8.58 -9.76
CA GLU A 33 -5.89 -9.56 -10.75
C GLU A 33 -6.89 -10.54 -10.14
N GLN A 34 -7.20 -10.41 -8.84
CA GLN A 34 -8.05 -11.32 -8.09
C GLN A 34 -9.23 -10.59 -7.45
N GLY A 35 -10.35 -11.29 -7.26
CA GLY A 35 -11.52 -10.75 -6.55
C GLY A 35 -12.06 -9.45 -7.15
N SER A 36 -12.23 -8.43 -6.31
CA SER A 36 -12.70 -7.09 -6.73
C SER A 36 -11.62 -6.27 -7.48
N GLY A 37 -10.37 -6.74 -7.48
CA GLY A 37 -9.22 -6.01 -8.01
C GLY A 37 -8.76 -4.83 -7.14
N ASN A 38 -9.37 -4.61 -5.97
CA ASN A 38 -8.95 -3.57 -5.04
C ASN A 38 -7.94 -4.14 -4.02
N PRO A 39 -6.68 -3.67 -3.99
CA PRO A 39 -5.68 -4.10 -3.00
C PRO A 39 -5.91 -3.52 -1.59
N GLY A 40 -7.10 -2.97 -1.32
CA GLY A 40 -7.56 -2.59 0.01
C GLY A 40 -7.99 -3.80 0.84
N ALA A 41 -8.18 -3.60 2.14
CA ALA A 41 -8.44 -4.65 3.14
C ALA A 41 -9.91 -5.14 3.19
N THR A 42 -10.61 -5.17 2.06
CA THR A 42 -11.97 -5.74 1.98
C THR A 42 -11.90 -7.26 2.13
#